data_AF-A0A927PDE6-F1
#
_entry.id   AF-A0A927PDE6-F1
#
_cell.length_a   1.000
_cell.length_b   1.000
_cell.length_c   1.000
_cell.angle_alpha   90.00
_cell.angle_beta   90.00
_cell.angle_gamma   90.00
#
_symmetry.space_group_name_H-M   'P 1'
#
loop_
_entity.id
_entity.type
_entity.pdbx_description
1 polymer ?
#
loop_
_entity_poly.entity_id
_entity_poly.type
_entity_poly.pdbx_seq_one_letter_code
_entity_poly.pdbx_strand_id
1 'polypeptide(L)'
;MAKKLDPKAIEAARKKSSRAERRSQKKQIMQEDIVRNQGNGGVKIIPPPPLPVGENGERPKLRVAAYCRVSTQEEEQLGSFEMQVHHFQQRIEGNPAWELVKIYKDEGRSGTTIHGRQGFQDMIADAVAGKIDLILTKSINRFGRNIVDILDNLRLLASLPNPVAVEFETEGIMHSGDGQNNLLIAILSALAEMESQQKSEAIKAGIRWRMAEGIYKFSVHNTLGYYRDHFGRIVIEPFEAEIVQYIYDSFLEGATMAEIAHSLEEQGIKSPMGKDHWNVSTIRGILTNEKYCGDALMQKTYTKDYRSHKSVKNDKLNMYFKENHHAAIIPREKWLRVQELLKVRRDVGRVTTLRKLTNRFIVKRVKDGLFKGFFILDSRWTADERRQFIKIIDSILNNDDKKGE
;
A
#
# COMPACT_ATOMS: atom_id res chain seq x y z
N MET A 1 18.87 62.87 4.79
CA MET A 1 17.68 62.61 3.95
C MET A 1 17.74 61.16 3.48
N ALA A 2 16.73 60.35 3.79
CA ALA A 2 16.69 58.96 3.33
C ALA A 2 16.51 58.92 1.80
N LYS A 3 17.44 58.29 1.07
CA LYS A 3 17.31 58.08 -0.38
C LYS A 3 16.03 57.25 -0.63
N LYS A 4 15.04 57.83 -1.31
CA LYS A 4 13.87 57.08 -1.78
C LYS A 4 14.35 56.01 -2.77
N LEU A 5 14.14 54.75 -2.43
CA LEU A 5 14.37 53.61 -3.32
C LEU A 5 13.33 53.65 -4.44
N ASP A 6 13.77 53.68 -5.69
CA ASP A 6 12.91 53.59 -6.87
C ASP A 6 12.61 52.10 -7.18
N PRO A 7 11.40 51.61 -6.89
CA PRO A 7 11.07 50.20 -7.06
C PRO A 7 11.08 49.76 -8.53
N LYS A 8 10.80 50.68 -9.47
CA LYS A 8 10.75 50.38 -10.90
C LYS A 8 12.16 50.18 -11.47
N ALA A 9 13.13 50.98 -11.02
CA ALA A 9 14.54 50.80 -11.39
C ALA A 9 15.11 49.47 -10.88
N ILE A 10 14.73 49.06 -9.66
CA ILE A 10 15.16 47.79 -9.05
C ILE A 10 14.56 46.58 -9.79
N GLU A 11 13.27 46.63 -10.15
CA GLU A 11 12.64 45.59 -10.97
C GLU A 11 13.22 45.50 -12.39
N ALA A 12 13.51 46.63 -13.03
CA ALA A 12 14.13 46.65 -14.35
C ALA A 12 15.54 46.05 -14.34
N ALA A 13 16.33 46.30 -13.30
CA ALA A 13 17.63 45.66 -13.08
C ALA A 13 17.51 44.14 -12.85
N ARG A 14 16.44 43.69 -12.15
CA ARG A 14 16.14 42.26 -11.96
C ARG A 14 15.66 41.55 -13.22
N LYS A 15 15.18 42.25 -14.25
CA LYS A 15 14.68 41.66 -15.51
C LYS A 15 15.73 41.56 -16.62
N LYS A 16 16.86 42.28 -16.53
CA LYS A 16 17.81 42.45 -17.65
C LYS A 16 18.88 41.37 -17.86
N SER A 17 19.13 40.47 -16.90
CA SER A 17 20.12 39.41 -17.11
C SER A 17 19.46 38.04 -17.30
N SER A 18 19.84 37.37 -18.38
CA SER A 18 19.52 35.98 -18.63
C SER A 18 20.08 35.08 -17.51
N ARG A 19 19.49 33.89 -17.32
CA ARG A 19 19.97 32.92 -16.33
C ARG A 19 21.44 32.56 -16.54
N ALA A 20 21.92 32.60 -17.78
CA ALA A 20 23.31 32.36 -18.15
C ALA A 20 24.23 33.49 -17.67
N GLU A 21 23.88 34.75 -17.93
CA GLU A 21 24.67 35.91 -17.48
C GLU A 21 24.75 36.01 -15.96
N ARG A 22 23.66 35.71 -15.25
CA ARG A 22 23.68 35.64 -13.77
C ARG A 22 24.61 34.56 -13.26
N ARG A 23 24.67 33.41 -13.93
CA ARG A 23 25.59 32.33 -13.56
C ARG A 23 27.04 32.73 -13.81
N SER A 24 27.33 33.39 -14.93
CA SER A 24 28.67 33.89 -15.24
C SER A 24 29.12 34.96 -14.26
N GLN A 25 28.28 35.95 -13.95
CA GLN A 25 28.55 36.96 -12.93
C GLN A 25 28.77 36.33 -11.55
N LYS A 26 27.93 35.36 -11.16
CA LYS A 26 28.08 34.67 -9.88
C LYS A 26 29.38 33.88 -9.79
N LYS A 27 29.83 33.26 -10.89
CA LYS A 27 31.15 32.60 -10.97
C LYS A 27 32.28 33.60 -10.82
N GLN A 28 32.17 34.75 -11.46
CA GLN A 28 33.19 35.80 -11.45
C GLN A 28 33.34 36.41 -10.04
N ILE A 29 32.22 36.74 -9.40
CA ILE A 29 32.18 37.18 -8.00
C ILE A 29 32.78 36.11 -7.08
N MET A 30 32.41 34.84 -7.27
CA MET A 30 32.96 33.74 -6.46
C MET A 30 34.48 33.61 -6.64
N GLN A 31 34.99 33.81 -7.86
CA GLN A 31 36.42 33.77 -8.14
C GLN A 31 37.16 34.94 -7.50
N GLU A 32 36.60 36.15 -7.57
CA GLU A 32 37.12 37.35 -6.91
C GLU A 32 37.14 37.19 -5.39
N ASP A 33 36.07 36.64 -4.81
CA ASP A 33 35.99 36.33 -3.37
C ASP A 33 37.02 35.28 -2.95
N ILE A 34 37.26 34.24 -3.77
CA ILE A 34 38.31 33.24 -3.52
C ILE A 34 39.69 33.92 -3.48
N VAL A 35 40.02 34.74 -4.49
CA VAL A 35 41.31 35.44 -4.57
C VAL A 35 41.49 36.40 -3.38
N ARG A 36 40.43 37.15 -3.05
CA ARG A 36 40.42 38.06 -1.90
C ARG A 36 40.61 37.31 -0.57
N ASN A 37 39.94 36.19 -0.37
CA ASN A 37 40.05 35.38 0.85
C ASN A 37 41.43 34.73 0.98
N GLN A 38 42.04 34.31 -0.13
CA GLN A 38 43.41 33.80 -0.14
C GLN A 38 44.43 34.90 0.19
N GLY A 39 44.23 36.13 -0.29
CA GLY A 39 45.08 37.28 0.03
C GLY A 39 45.01 37.78 1.48
N ASN A 40 43.87 37.58 2.16
CA ASN A 40 43.63 37.99 3.56
C ASN A 40 43.90 36.87 4.59
N GLY A 41 44.82 35.94 4.31
CA GLY A 41 45.24 34.91 5.26
C GLY A 41 44.42 33.60 5.24
N GLY A 42 43.55 33.42 4.24
CA GLY A 42 42.87 32.15 3.98
C GLY A 42 41.87 31.72 5.06
N VAL A 43 41.34 30.50 4.90
CA VAL A 43 40.48 29.86 5.91
C VAL A 43 41.38 29.14 6.92
N LYS A 44 41.21 29.44 8.20
CA LYS A 44 41.82 28.63 9.27
C LYS A 44 41.09 27.29 9.35
N ILE A 45 41.77 26.22 8.95
CA ILE A 45 41.27 24.86 9.08
C ILE A 45 41.39 24.47 10.56
N ILE A 46 40.25 24.36 11.24
CA ILE A 46 40.18 23.79 12.58
C ILE A 46 39.99 22.28 12.39
N PRO A 47 41.01 21.44 12.67
CA PRO A 47 40.83 20.00 12.57
C PRO A 47 39.78 19.52 13.59
N PRO A 48 39.09 18.41 13.32
CA PRO A 48 38.22 17.81 14.32
C PRO A 48 39.03 17.46 15.58
N PRO A 49 38.42 17.51 16.77
CA PRO A 49 39.08 17.08 17.99
C PRO A 49 39.61 15.63 17.81
N PRO A 50 40.81 15.31 18.31
CA PRO A 50 41.33 13.96 18.24
C PRO A 50 40.36 12.99 18.93
N LEU A 51 40.22 11.78 18.38
CA LEU A 51 39.41 10.73 19.01
C LEU A 51 39.87 10.54 20.46
N PRO A 52 38.95 10.37 21.42
CA PRO A 52 39.31 10.19 22.81
C PRO A 52 40.23 8.98 22.95
N VAL A 53 41.47 9.24 23.35
CA VAL A 53 42.42 8.21 23.76
C VAL A 53 42.01 7.81 25.18
N GLY A 54 41.82 6.51 25.43
CA GLY A 54 41.53 6.03 26.79
C GLY A 54 42.64 6.44 27.76
N GLU A 55 42.35 6.46 29.06
CA GLU A 55 43.28 6.92 30.12
C GLU A 55 44.68 6.25 30.07
N ASN A 56 44.82 5.11 29.37
CA ASN A 56 46.05 4.33 29.23
C ASN A 56 46.79 4.50 27.88
N GLY A 57 46.38 5.40 26.98
CA GLY A 57 47.05 5.56 25.68
C GLY A 57 46.64 4.52 24.62
N GLU A 58 45.80 3.54 24.98
CA GLU A 58 45.28 2.53 24.06
C GLU A 58 44.09 3.07 23.25
N ARG A 59 44.06 2.74 21.96
CA ARG A 59 42.90 3.04 21.10
C ARG A 59 41.70 2.24 21.61
N PRO A 60 40.48 2.81 21.67
CA PRO A 60 39.30 2.07 22.07
C PRO A 60 39.11 0.86 21.15
N LYS A 61 38.85 -0.31 21.75
CA LYS A 61 38.54 -1.54 21.01
C LYS A 61 37.21 -1.37 20.29
N LEU A 62 37.13 -1.96 19.09
CA LEU A 62 35.90 -2.00 18.31
C LEU A 62 34.94 -3.01 18.94
N ARG A 63 33.71 -2.62 19.24
CA ARG A 63 32.71 -3.51 19.85
C ARG A 63 32.06 -4.35 18.76
N VAL A 64 32.38 -5.63 18.71
CA VAL A 64 32.00 -6.54 17.64
C VAL A 64 30.92 -7.51 18.11
N ALA A 65 29.85 -7.62 17.34
CA ALA A 65 28.84 -8.65 17.47
C ALA A 65 28.90 -9.61 16.28
N ALA A 66 28.48 -10.85 16.48
CA ALA A 66 28.28 -11.81 15.39
C ALA A 66 26.82 -12.25 15.35
N TYR A 67 26.31 -12.53 14.15
CA TYR A 67 24.97 -13.06 13.95
C TYR A 67 25.01 -14.38 13.18
N CYS A 68 24.50 -15.42 13.84
CA CYS A 68 24.46 -16.78 13.33
C CYS A 68 23.01 -17.22 13.10
N ARG A 69 22.76 -17.85 11.95
CA ARG A 69 21.45 -18.44 11.61
C ARG A 69 21.66 -19.69 10.78
N VAL A 70 20.90 -20.75 11.07
CA VAL A 70 20.73 -21.89 10.15
C VAL A 70 19.52 -21.65 9.24
N SER A 71 19.67 -21.99 7.97
CA SER A 71 18.58 -21.87 6.98
C SER A 71 17.80 -23.16 6.77
N THR A 72 18.36 -24.31 7.14
CA THR A 72 17.74 -25.62 6.95
C THR A 72 17.96 -26.53 8.15
N GLN A 73 17.07 -27.52 8.28
CA GLN A 73 17.15 -28.56 9.31
C GLN A 73 18.35 -29.50 9.08
N GLU A 74 18.80 -29.64 7.83
CA GLU A 74 20.01 -30.40 7.46
C GLU A 74 21.30 -29.71 7.93
N GLU A 75 21.37 -28.37 7.88
CA GLU A 75 22.51 -27.60 8.41
C GLU A 75 22.64 -27.74 9.95
N GLU A 76 21.52 -27.94 10.64
CA GLU A 76 21.44 -28.09 12.09
C GLU A 76 21.92 -29.49 12.55
N GLN A 77 21.63 -30.54 11.77
CA GLN A 77 22.06 -31.92 12.06
C GLN A 77 23.57 -32.16 11.92
N LEU A 78 24.29 -31.28 11.22
CA LEU A 78 25.73 -31.42 10.94
C LEU A 78 26.64 -30.78 12.00
N GLY A 79 26.09 -30.30 13.13
CA GLY A 79 26.87 -29.50 14.11
C GLY A 79 27.36 -28.17 13.52
N SER A 80 26.82 -27.74 12.38
CA SER A 80 27.32 -26.57 11.64
C SER A 80 26.98 -25.26 12.34
N PHE A 81 26.03 -25.26 13.27
CA PHE A 81 25.62 -24.08 14.01
C PHE A 81 26.57 -23.76 15.17
N GLU A 82 26.90 -24.75 16.01
CA GLU A 82 27.92 -24.55 17.05
C GLU A 82 29.28 -24.22 16.41
N MET A 83 29.60 -24.85 15.28
CA MET A 83 30.81 -24.52 14.52
C MET A 83 30.82 -23.08 13.99
N GLN A 84 29.68 -22.54 13.55
CA GLN A 84 29.57 -21.13 13.15
C GLN A 84 29.77 -20.19 14.33
N VAL A 85 29.15 -20.48 15.48
CA VAL A 85 29.31 -19.69 16.70
C VAL A 85 30.77 -19.69 17.14
N HIS A 86 31.39 -20.87 17.20
CA HIS A 86 32.79 -21.03 17.56
C HIS A 86 33.73 -20.31 16.58
N HIS A 87 33.47 -20.41 15.28
CA HIS A 87 34.23 -19.70 14.23
C HIS A 87 34.23 -18.19 14.46
N PHE A 88 33.06 -17.58 14.66
CA PHE A 88 32.97 -16.15 14.90
C PHE A 88 33.55 -15.75 16.26
N GLN A 89 33.39 -16.58 17.29
CA GLN A 89 33.99 -16.34 18.59
C GLN A 89 35.52 -16.28 18.49
N GLN A 90 36.15 -17.29 17.88
CA GLN A 90 37.60 -17.33 17.67
C GLN A 90 38.10 -16.17 16.80
N ARG A 91 37.36 -15.82 15.74
CA ARG A 91 37.70 -14.68 14.88
C ARG A 91 37.71 -13.37 15.66
N ILE A 92 36.76 -13.19 16.58
CA ILE A 92 36.64 -11.96 17.36
C ILE A 92 37.71 -11.89 18.45
N GLU A 93 37.84 -12.95 19.25
CA GLU A 93 38.81 -13.02 20.35
C GLU A 93 40.27 -13.02 19.86
N GLY A 94 40.52 -13.52 18.64
CA GLY A 94 41.83 -13.51 18.01
C GLY A 94 42.31 -12.12 17.56
N ASN A 95 41.45 -11.09 17.58
CA ASN A 95 41.81 -9.73 17.20
C ASN A 95 41.95 -8.81 18.43
N PRO A 96 43.16 -8.35 18.78
CA PRO A 96 43.38 -7.53 19.99
C PRO A 96 42.69 -6.17 19.93
N ALA A 97 42.33 -5.70 18.73
CA ALA A 97 41.59 -4.45 18.53
C ALA A 97 40.08 -4.59 18.68
N TRP A 98 39.55 -5.81 18.88
CA TRP A 98 38.12 -6.09 18.96
C TRP A 98 37.71 -6.52 20.38
N GLU A 99 36.46 -6.22 20.72
CA GLU A 99 35.80 -6.63 21.95
C GLU A 99 34.51 -7.37 21.57
N LEU A 100 34.37 -8.62 22.03
CA LEU A 100 33.16 -9.41 21.79
C LEU A 100 32.00 -8.88 22.65
N VAL A 101 30.97 -8.33 22.01
CA VAL A 101 29.74 -7.90 22.69
C VAL A 101 28.85 -9.10 22.97
N LYS A 102 28.39 -9.76 21.91
CA LYS A 102 27.46 -10.88 21.95
C LYS A 102 27.41 -11.58 20.60
N ILE A 103 27.23 -12.89 20.63
CA ILE A 103 26.84 -13.67 19.45
C ILE A 103 25.34 -13.88 19.48
N TYR A 104 24.65 -13.26 18.54
CA TYR A 104 23.21 -13.36 18.35
C TYR A 104 22.90 -14.57 17.48
N LYS A 105 21.86 -15.31 17.85
CA LYS A 105 21.57 -16.61 17.26
C LYS A 105 20.08 -16.76 17.01
N ASP A 106 19.72 -17.26 15.83
CA ASP A 106 18.35 -17.62 15.47
C ASP A 106 18.32 -19.04 14.89
N GLU A 107 17.61 -19.95 15.57
CA GLU A 107 17.39 -21.33 15.13
C GLU A 107 16.29 -21.35 14.05
N GLY A 108 16.64 -21.85 12.87
CA GLY A 108 15.83 -21.77 11.67
C GLY A 108 14.65 -22.71 11.67
N ARG A 109 13.53 -22.34 12.29
CA ARG A 109 12.27 -23.05 12.06
C ARG A 109 11.59 -22.60 10.76
N SER A 110 11.12 -23.61 10.03
CA SER A 110 10.40 -23.65 8.75
C SER A 110 9.58 -22.40 8.40
N GLY A 111 9.47 -22.12 7.11
CA GLY A 111 8.74 -21.01 6.47
C GLY A 111 7.22 -20.95 6.71
N THR A 112 6.75 -21.28 7.90
CA THR A 112 5.38 -21.12 8.39
C THR A 112 5.47 -20.40 9.73
N THR A 113 5.11 -19.12 9.69
CA THR A 113 4.72 -18.20 10.76
C THR A 113 4.78 -18.76 12.19
N ILE A 114 5.65 -18.20 13.04
CA ILE A 114 5.35 -17.72 14.43
C ILE A 114 6.61 -17.50 15.31
N HIS A 115 7.80 -18.04 15.00
CA HIS A 115 9.01 -17.69 15.77
C HIS A 115 9.80 -16.56 15.10
N GLY A 116 9.67 -15.36 15.65
CA GLY A 116 10.38 -14.15 15.22
C GLY A 116 11.89 -14.31 15.39
N ARG A 117 12.66 -13.67 14.51
CA ARG A 117 14.11 -13.59 14.54
C ARG A 117 14.57 -12.77 15.75
N GLN A 118 14.34 -13.28 16.95
CA GLN A 118 14.53 -12.53 18.19
C GLN A 118 16.01 -12.20 18.36
N GLY A 119 16.92 -13.12 18.00
CA GLY A 119 18.35 -12.85 18.01
C GLY A 119 18.71 -11.71 17.08
N PHE A 120 18.17 -11.67 15.87
CA PHE A 120 18.37 -10.55 14.95
C PHE A 120 17.79 -9.23 15.48
N GLN A 121 16.58 -9.26 16.05
CA GLN A 121 15.93 -8.07 16.60
C GLN A 121 16.70 -7.50 17.79
N ASP A 122 17.16 -8.37 18.69
CA ASP A 122 17.99 -8.00 19.83
C ASP A 122 19.32 -7.39 19.38
N MET A 123 19.94 -7.95 18.33
CA MET A 123 21.16 -7.40 17.74
C MET A 123 20.95 -5.99 17.21
N ILE A 124 19.89 -5.78 16.43
CA ILE A 124 19.57 -4.46 15.88
C ILE A 124 19.25 -3.48 17.02
N ALA A 125 18.54 -3.90 18.07
CA ALA A 125 18.25 -3.06 19.22
C ALA A 125 19.53 -2.64 19.97
N ASP A 126 20.47 -3.55 20.17
CA ASP A 126 21.76 -3.25 20.81
C ASP A 126 22.67 -2.39 19.92
N ALA A 127 22.59 -2.54 18.59
CA ALA A 127 23.25 -1.63 17.65
C ALA A 127 22.67 -0.21 17.71
N VAL A 128 21.33 -0.08 17.73
CA VAL A 128 20.63 1.21 17.89
C VAL A 128 20.94 1.86 19.24
N ALA A 129 21.08 1.07 20.31
CA ALA A 129 21.52 1.53 21.62
C ALA A 129 23.01 1.93 21.66
N GLY A 130 23.72 1.83 20.54
CA GLY A 130 25.11 2.21 20.39
C GLY A 130 26.06 1.29 21.15
N LYS A 131 25.70 0.01 21.35
CA LYS A 131 26.55 -1.01 22.01
C LYS A 131 27.45 -1.78 21.04
N ILE A 132 27.18 -1.69 19.75
CA ILE A 132 27.86 -2.45 18.69
C ILE A 132 28.42 -1.45 17.68
N ASP A 133 29.65 -1.67 17.23
CA ASP A 133 30.31 -0.89 16.17
C ASP A 133 30.44 -1.70 14.86
N LEU A 134 30.56 -3.03 14.97
CA LEU A 134 30.68 -3.96 13.84
C LEU A 134 29.83 -5.22 14.05
N ILE A 135 29.11 -5.61 13.01
CA ILE A 135 28.36 -6.87 12.94
C ILE A 135 29.04 -7.79 11.93
N LEU A 136 29.38 -9.01 12.36
CA LEU A 136 29.85 -10.08 11.50
C LEU A 136 28.71 -11.05 11.20
N THR A 137 28.54 -11.42 9.94
CA THR A 137 27.57 -12.44 9.53
C THR A 137 28.12 -13.28 8.38
N LYS A 138 27.66 -14.53 8.27
CA LYS A 138 28.19 -15.46 7.27
C LYS A 138 27.91 -15.02 5.84
N SER A 139 26.70 -14.55 5.54
CA SER A 139 26.32 -14.12 4.19
C SER A 139 25.14 -13.15 4.20
N ILE A 140 24.89 -12.50 3.06
CA ILE A 140 23.77 -11.55 2.88
C ILE A 140 22.43 -12.24 3.17
N ASN A 141 22.28 -13.49 2.71
CA ASN A 141 21.08 -14.30 2.93
C ASN A 141 20.84 -14.66 4.39
N ARG A 142 21.87 -14.62 5.25
CA ARG A 142 21.68 -14.80 6.69
C ARG A 142 21.08 -13.56 7.32
N PHE A 143 21.47 -12.37 6.85
CA PHE A 143 21.11 -11.08 7.42
C PHE A 143 19.64 -10.68 7.22
N GLY A 144 18.98 -11.09 6.13
CA GLY A 144 17.56 -10.76 5.90
C GLY A 144 16.77 -11.84 5.18
N ARG A 145 15.43 -11.74 5.23
CA ARG A 145 14.53 -12.69 4.54
C ARG A 145 14.23 -12.31 3.10
N ASN A 146 14.25 -11.02 2.81
CA ASN A 146 14.06 -10.48 1.46
C ASN A 146 15.01 -9.28 1.29
N ILE A 147 15.27 -8.90 0.04
CA ILE A 147 16.25 -7.86 -0.28
C ILE A 147 15.87 -6.50 0.32
N VAL A 148 14.57 -6.21 0.43
CA VAL A 148 14.05 -4.97 1.04
C VAL A 148 14.41 -4.90 2.53
N ASP A 149 14.16 -5.97 3.28
CA ASP A 149 14.49 -6.10 4.70
C ASP A 149 16.01 -5.95 4.94
N ILE A 150 16.84 -6.55 4.08
CA ILE A 150 18.31 -6.39 4.13
C ILE A 150 18.69 -4.92 3.97
N LEU A 151 18.16 -4.26 2.94
CA LEU A 151 18.46 -2.85 2.64
C LEU A 151 18.00 -1.92 3.77
N ASP A 152 16.81 -2.13 4.31
CA ASP A 152 16.26 -1.29 5.36
C ASP A 152 17.10 -1.37 6.65
N ASN A 153 17.54 -2.57 7.04
CA ASN A 153 18.44 -2.75 8.18
C ASN A 153 19.84 -2.16 7.92
N LEU A 154 20.41 -2.33 6.72
CA LEU A 154 21.71 -1.71 6.38
C LEU A 154 21.64 -0.17 6.41
N ARG A 155 20.55 0.41 5.90
CA ARG A 155 20.32 1.87 5.95
C ARG A 155 20.11 2.36 7.38
N LEU A 156 19.35 1.62 8.19
CA LEU A 156 19.16 1.93 9.60
C LEU A 156 20.52 2.02 10.29
N LEU A 157 21.34 0.98 10.17
CA LEU A 157 22.67 0.90 10.81
C LEU A 157 23.63 2.00 10.32
N ALA A 158 23.59 2.37 9.04
CA ALA A 158 24.36 3.52 8.52
C ALA A 158 23.84 4.88 9.02
N SER A 159 22.55 5.00 9.32
CA SER A 159 21.94 6.27 9.74
C SER A 159 22.09 6.57 11.24
N LEU A 160 22.65 5.64 12.01
CA LEU A 160 22.87 5.83 13.45
C LEU A 160 23.92 6.92 13.71
N PRO A 161 23.85 7.63 14.87
CA PRO A 161 24.84 8.64 15.23
C PRO A 161 26.28 8.13 15.17
N ASN A 162 26.46 6.86 15.56
CA ASN A 162 27.67 6.08 15.34
C ASN A 162 27.32 4.96 14.34
N PRO A 163 27.66 5.09 13.05
CA PRO A 163 27.30 4.11 12.04
C PRO A 163 27.89 2.74 12.34
N VAL A 164 27.05 1.71 12.28
CA VAL A 164 27.46 0.32 12.55
C VAL A 164 27.79 -0.35 11.22
N ALA A 165 29.01 -0.87 11.11
CA ALA A 165 29.44 -1.59 9.92
C ALA A 165 28.92 -3.04 9.94
N VAL A 166 28.70 -3.60 8.75
CA VAL A 166 28.30 -5.02 8.60
C VAL A 166 29.24 -5.71 7.62
N GLU A 167 29.88 -6.79 8.05
CA GLU A 167 30.75 -7.63 7.22
C GLU A 167 30.04 -8.93 6.86
N PHE A 168 29.99 -9.21 5.55
CA PHE A 168 29.47 -10.43 4.97
C PHE A 168 30.63 -11.32 4.53
N GLU A 169 30.91 -12.38 5.29
CA GLU A 169 32.11 -13.20 5.10
C GLU A 169 32.13 -13.93 3.74
N THR A 170 31.00 -14.50 3.31
CA THR A 170 30.93 -15.30 2.06
C THR A 170 31.11 -14.42 0.83
N GLU A 171 30.49 -13.25 0.80
CA GLU A 171 30.59 -12.30 -0.30
C GLU A 171 31.90 -11.50 -0.25
N GLY A 172 32.60 -11.48 0.88
CA GLY A 172 33.82 -10.70 1.09
C GLY A 172 33.56 -9.20 1.06
N ILE A 173 32.36 -8.76 1.44
CA ILE A 173 31.92 -7.37 1.35
C ILE A 173 31.68 -6.82 2.74
N MET A 174 32.18 -5.60 2.98
CA MET A 174 31.89 -4.81 4.16
C MET A 174 31.05 -3.61 3.78
N HIS A 175 29.91 -3.46 4.44
CA HIS A 175 29.13 -2.24 4.42
C HIS A 175 29.67 -1.28 5.48
N SER A 176 30.57 -0.40 5.05
CA SER A 176 31.08 0.69 5.88
C SER A 176 30.00 1.77 5.99
N GLY A 177 29.47 1.99 7.19
CA GLY A 177 28.40 2.95 7.44
C GLY A 177 28.75 4.42 7.12
N ASP A 178 29.95 4.70 6.61
CA ASP A 178 30.48 6.02 6.24
C ASP A 178 30.12 6.47 4.81
N GLY A 179 29.42 5.62 4.05
CA GLY A 179 28.92 5.95 2.70
C GLY A 179 29.99 5.99 1.61
N GLN A 180 31.25 5.64 1.91
CA GLN A 180 32.29 5.50 0.90
C GLN A 180 32.20 4.10 0.27
N ASN A 181 31.73 4.02 -0.98
CA ASN A 181 31.61 2.81 -1.80
C ASN A 181 30.50 1.82 -1.41
N ASN A 182 29.24 2.20 -1.62
CA ASN A 182 28.12 1.27 -1.42
C ASN A 182 27.54 0.71 -2.73
N LEU A 183 28.44 0.22 -3.60
CA LEU A 183 28.06 -0.55 -4.80
C LEU A 183 27.12 -1.72 -4.42
N LEU A 184 27.35 -2.33 -3.25
CA LEU A 184 26.46 -3.36 -2.70
C LEU A 184 25.04 -2.83 -2.48
N ILE A 185 24.86 -1.70 -1.78
CA ILE A 185 23.51 -1.10 -1.62
C ILE A 185 22.89 -0.77 -2.98
N ALA A 186 23.67 -0.27 -3.94
CA ALA A 186 23.15 0.07 -5.26
C ALA A 186 22.64 -1.18 -6.00
N ILE A 187 23.42 -2.28 -5.98
CA ILE A 187 23.04 -3.56 -6.59
C ILE A 187 21.83 -4.16 -5.87
N LEU A 188 21.85 -4.23 -4.54
CA LEU A 188 20.72 -4.74 -3.76
C LEU A 188 19.46 -3.89 -4.00
N SER A 189 19.59 -2.57 -4.10
CA SER A 189 18.48 -1.67 -4.41
C SER A 189 17.89 -1.94 -5.79
N ALA A 190 18.75 -2.16 -6.80
CA ALA A 190 18.32 -2.51 -8.15
C ALA A 190 17.60 -3.88 -8.17
N LEU A 191 18.12 -4.87 -7.46
CA LEU A 191 17.48 -6.18 -7.34
C LEU A 191 16.12 -6.11 -6.63
N ALA A 192 16.04 -5.36 -5.53
CA ALA A 192 14.78 -5.15 -4.81
C ALA A 192 13.73 -4.46 -5.71
N GLU A 193 14.16 -3.50 -6.53
CA GLU A 193 13.30 -2.85 -7.52
C GLU A 193 12.78 -3.85 -8.55
N MET A 194 13.68 -4.67 -9.11
CA MET A 194 13.33 -5.70 -10.10
C MET A 194 12.33 -6.71 -9.52
N GLU A 195 12.54 -7.21 -8.30
CA GLU A 195 11.61 -8.15 -7.65
C GLU A 195 10.22 -7.54 -7.44
N SER A 196 10.17 -6.28 -6.99
CA SER A 196 8.92 -5.57 -6.77
C SER A 196 8.14 -5.41 -8.07
N GLN A 197 8.84 -5.04 -9.15
CA GLN A 197 8.27 -4.95 -10.49
C GLN A 197 7.73 -6.30 -10.97
N GLN A 198 8.53 -7.37 -10.89
CA GLN A 198 8.15 -8.73 -11.30
C GLN A 198 6.90 -9.24 -10.56
N LYS A 199 6.84 -9.05 -9.23
CA LYS A 199 5.66 -9.42 -8.42
C LYS A 199 4.41 -8.68 -8.90
N SER A 200 4.52 -7.37 -9.11
CA SER A 200 3.41 -6.56 -9.64
C SER A 200 2.96 -7.05 -11.03
N GLU A 201 3.91 -7.34 -11.92
CA GLU A 201 3.62 -7.85 -13.26
C GLU A 201 2.92 -9.21 -13.23
N ALA A 202 3.39 -10.14 -12.40
CA ALA A 202 2.77 -11.44 -12.21
C ALA A 202 1.32 -11.32 -11.70
N ILE A 203 1.07 -10.47 -10.69
CA ILE A 203 -0.27 -10.20 -10.17
C ILE A 203 -1.18 -9.63 -11.28
N LYS A 204 -0.69 -8.63 -12.01
CA LYS A 204 -1.43 -8.01 -13.13
C LYS A 204 -1.73 -9.03 -14.22
N ALA A 205 -0.76 -9.89 -14.56
CA ALA A 205 -0.93 -10.95 -15.54
C ALA A 205 -1.99 -11.97 -15.10
N GLY A 206 -1.95 -12.44 -13.84
CA GLY A 206 -2.95 -13.35 -13.29
C GLY A 206 -4.36 -12.74 -13.22
N ILE A 207 -4.47 -11.45 -12.92
CA ILE A 207 -5.75 -10.72 -13.01
C ILE A 207 -6.26 -10.68 -14.46
N ARG A 208 -5.41 -10.32 -15.43
CA ARG A 208 -5.78 -10.27 -16.85
C ARG A 208 -6.16 -11.64 -17.40
N TRP A 209 -5.43 -12.69 -17.02
CA TRP A 209 -5.77 -14.07 -17.39
C TRP A 209 -7.17 -14.44 -16.92
N ARG A 210 -7.51 -14.16 -15.64
CA ARG A 210 -8.87 -14.39 -15.13
C ARG A 210 -9.94 -13.58 -15.86
N MET A 211 -9.61 -12.38 -16.35
CA MET A 211 -10.54 -11.58 -17.15
C MET A 211 -10.74 -12.18 -18.55
N ALA A 212 -9.66 -12.65 -19.18
CA ALA A 212 -9.69 -13.31 -20.48
C ALA A 212 -10.51 -14.62 -20.44
N GLU A 213 -10.33 -15.42 -19.39
CA GLU A 213 -11.10 -16.64 -19.14
C GLU A 213 -12.53 -16.35 -18.65
N GLY A 214 -12.88 -15.10 -18.37
CA GLY A 214 -14.21 -14.71 -17.91
C GLY A 214 -14.57 -15.22 -16.51
N ILE A 215 -13.59 -15.57 -15.68
CA ILE A 215 -13.76 -16.00 -14.28
C ILE A 215 -13.42 -14.89 -13.28
N TYR A 216 -13.12 -13.69 -13.77
CA TYR A 216 -12.80 -12.54 -12.93
C TYR A 216 -14.01 -12.05 -12.15
N LYS A 217 -13.89 -12.02 -10.83
CA LYS A 217 -14.96 -11.60 -9.93
C LYS A 217 -14.84 -10.11 -9.61
N PHE A 218 -15.83 -9.32 -10.00
CA PHE A 218 -15.86 -7.89 -9.67
C PHE A 218 -16.05 -7.63 -8.17
N SER A 219 -15.69 -6.43 -7.71
CA SER A 219 -15.85 -6.04 -6.30
C SER A 219 -17.32 -5.78 -5.97
N VAL A 220 -17.82 -6.42 -4.91
CA VAL A 220 -19.19 -6.26 -4.38
C VAL A 220 -19.28 -5.17 -3.30
N HIS A 221 -18.14 -4.63 -2.84
CA HIS A 221 -18.11 -3.62 -1.77
C HIS A 221 -18.88 -2.36 -2.17
N ASN A 222 -18.65 -1.88 -3.40
CA ASN A 222 -19.30 -0.67 -3.96
C ASN A 222 -20.37 -0.99 -5.02
N THR A 223 -20.74 -2.27 -5.19
CA THR A 223 -21.80 -2.68 -6.12
C THR A 223 -23.00 -3.11 -5.28
N LEU A 224 -24.02 -2.26 -5.22
CA LEU A 224 -25.27 -2.53 -4.48
C LEU A 224 -25.98 -3.76 -5.08
N GLY A 225 -26.69 -4.53 -4.28
CA GLY A 225 -27.51 -5.65 -4.75
C GLY A 225 -26.78 -6.99 -4.82
N TYR A 226 -25.46 -7.00 -4.56
CA TYR A 226 -24.65 -8.21 -4.62
C TYR A 226 -23.77 -8.37 -3.38
N TYR A 227 -23.51 -9.63 -3.03
CA TYR A 227 -22.51 -10.03 -2.05
C TYR A 227 -21.66 -11.20 -2.58
N ARG A 228 -20.56 -11.49 -1.88
CA ARG A 228 -19.74 -12.68 -2.13
C ARG A 228 -20.05 -13.72 -1.07
N ASP A 229 -20.43 -14.91 -1.47
CA ASP A 229 -20.63 -16.02 -0.54
C ASP A 229 -19.29 -16.56 0.01
N HIS A 230 -19.37 -17.62 0.82
CA HIS A 230 -18.20 -18.32 1.38
C HIS A 230 -17.31 -18.92 0.27
N PHE A 231 -17.90 -19.43 -0.81
CA PHE A 231 -17.20 -19.99 -1.97
C PHE A 231 -16.69 -18.90 -2.95
N GLY A 232 -16.91 -17.64 -2.62
CA GLY A 232 -16.55 -16.48 -3.44
C GLY A 232 -17.37 -16.32 -4.71
N ARG A 233 -18.55 -16.94 -4.85
CA ARG A 233 -19.52 -16.69 -5.91
C ARG A 233 -20.21 -15.35 -5.68
N ILE A 234 -20.67 -14.72 -6.76
CA ILE A 234 -21.42 -13.47 -6.70
C ILE A 234 -22.89 -13.84 -6.62
N VAL A 235 -23.54 -13.48 -5.52
CA VAL A 235 -24.94 -13.80 -5.23
C VAL A 235 -25.71 -12.51 -5.03
N ILE A 236 -26.99 -12.52 -5.42
CA ILE A 236 -27.89 -11.39 -5.24
C ILE A 236 -28.23 -11.27 -3.74
N GLU A 237 -28.07 -10.07 -3.19
CA GLU A 237 -28.58 -9.73 -1.86
C GLU A 237 -30.01 -9.20 -2.03
N PRO A 238 -31.06 -9.93 -1.60
CA PRO A 238 -32.45 -9.61 -1.93
C PRO A 238 -32.87 -8.17 -1.58
N PHE A 239 -32.52 -7.68 -0.39
CA PHE A 239 -32.90 -6.33 0.06
C PHE A 239 -32.20 -5.24 -0.74
N GLU A 240 -30.91 -5.38 -0.98
CA GLU A 240 -30.20 -4.40 -1.79
C GLU A 240 -30.65 -4.46 -3.25
N ALA A 241 -31.07 -5.62 -3.74
CA ALA A 241 -31.61 -5.79 -5.09
C ALA A 241 -32.97 -5.09 -5.26
N GLU A 242 -33.83 -5.06 -4.24
CA GLU A 242 -35.07 -4.26 -4.24
C GLU A 242 -34.79 -2.77 -4.45
N ILE A 243 -33.73 -2.24 -3.80
CA ILE A 243 -33.32 -0.84 -3.97
C ILE A 243 -32.88 -0.57 -5.41
N VAL A 244 -32.10 -1.49 -5.99
CA VAL A 244 -31.69 -1.38 -7.40
C VAL A 244 -32.91 -1.44 -8.33
N GLN A 245 -33.84 -2.38 -8.12
CA GLN A 245 -35.06 -2.49 -8.91
C GLN A 245 -35.91 -1.23 -8.83
N TYR A 246 -36.07 -0.67 -7.62
CA TYR A 246 -36.73 0.61 -7.38
C TYR A 246 -36.11 1.75 -8.18
N ILE A 247 -34.78 1.91 -8.14
CA ILE A 247 -34.07 2.94 -8.91
C ILE A 247 -34.37 2.82 -10.41
N TYR A 248 -34.35 1.59 -10.95
CA TYR A 248 -34.66 1.36 -12.36
C TYR A 248 -36.14 1.59 -12.71
N ASP A 249 -37.08 1.15 -11.86
CA ASP A 249 -38.53 1.37 -12.05
C ASP A 249 -38.86 2.86 -12.04
N SER A 250 -38.43 3.57 -10.99
CA SER A 250 -38.70 5.00 -10.83
C SER A 250 -38.16 5.83 -11.98
N PHE A 251 -36.99 5.47 -12.51
CA PHE A 251 -36.44 6.15 -13.68
C PHE A 251 -37.28 5.92 -14.95
N LEU A 252 -37.77 4.70 -15.15
CA LEU A 252 -38.66 4.35 -16.27
C LEU A 252 -40.04 5.00 -16.17
N GLU A 253 -40.55 5.16 -14.94
CA GLU A 253 -41.82 5.84 -14.64
C GLU A 253 -41.75 7.35 -14.92
N GLY A 254 -40.56 7.93 -15.00
CA GLY A 254 -40.40 9.34 -15.33
C GLY A 254 -39.76 10.19 -14.24
N ALA A 255 -39.25 9.61 -13.15
CA ALA A 255 -38.49 10.39 -12.17
C ALA A 255 -37.10 10.77 -12.69
N THR A 256 -36.62 11.92 -12.25
CA THR A 256 -35.24 12.38 -12.42
C THR A 256 -34.32 11.69 -11.43
N MET A 257 -33.03 11.64 -11.74
CA MET A 257 -32.04 11.05 -10.83
C MET A 257 -31.97 11.79 -9.48
N ALA A 258 -32.26 13.09 -9.46
CA ALA A 258 -32.31 13.90 -8.25
C ALA A 258 -33.53 13.56 -7.38
N GLU A 259 -34.72 13.38 -7.99
CA GLU A 259 -35.92 12.95 -7.27
C GLU A 259 -35.74 11.53 -6.69
N ILE A 260 -35.11 10.62 -7.44
CA ILE A 260 -34.81 9.27 -6.95
C ILE A 260 -33.84 9.34 -5.76
N ALA A 261 -32.77 10.13 -5.85
CA ALA A 261 -31.82 10.31 -4.76
C ALA A 261 -32.52 10.86 -3.50
N HIS A 262 -33.30 11.94 -3.65
CA HIS A 262 -34.04 12.55 -2.55
C HIS A 262 -35.04 11.57 -1.92
N SER A 263 -35.75 10.80 -2.74
CA SER A 263 -36.70 9.81 -2.25
C SER A 263 -36.04 8.68 -1.45
N LEU A 264 -34.83 8.25 -1.83
CA LEU A 264 -34.06 7.27 -1.05
C LEU A 264 -33.61 7.85 0.30
N GLU A 265 -33.23 9.13 0.33
CA GLU A 265 -32.86 9.86 1.55
C GLU A 265 -34.04 10.03 2.50
N GLU A 266 -35.20 10.45 2.00
CA GLU A 266 -36.44 10.57 2.80
C GLU A 266 -36.87 9.23 3.41
N GLN A 267 -36.55 8.12 2.73
CA GLN A 267 -36.82 6.77 3.19
C GLN A 267 -35.76 6.24 4.18
N GLY A 268 -34.71 7.02 4.47
CA GLY A 268 -33.63 6.64 5.39
C GLY A 268 -32.67 5.58 4.83
N ILE A 269 -32.65 5.40 3.51
CA ILE A 269 -31.84 4.38 2.84
C ILE A 269 -30.43 4.94 2.65
N LYS A 270 -29.42 4.22 3.14
CA LYS A 270 -28.02 4.63 2.98
C LYS A 270 -27.49 4.31 1.59
N SER A 271 -26.62 5.19 1.08
CA SER A 271 -25.89 4.98 -0.18
C SER A 271 -24.99 3.73 -0.11
N PRO A 272 -24.49 3.21 -1.25
CA PRO A 272 -23.63 2.02 -1.27
C PRO A 272 -22.36 2.15 -0.40
N MET A 273 -21.85 3.37 -0.22
CA MET A 273 -20.70 3.67 0.66
C MET A 273 -21.10 3.92 2.12
N GLY A 274 -22.37 3.73 2.49
CA GLY A 274 -22.89 3.91 3.85
C GLY A 274 -23.17 5.36 4.26
N LYS A 275 -23.18 6.31 3.32
CA LYS A 275 -23.52 7.72 3.59
C LYS A 275 -25.02 7.93 3.55
N ASP A 276 -25.51 8.88 4.35
CA ASP A 276 -26.94 9.20 4.42
C ASP A 276 -27.41 9.98 3.18
N HIS A 277 -26.53 10.79 2.57
CA HIS A 277 -26.83 11.54 1.34
C HIS A 277 -26.46 10.74 0.07
N TRP A 278 -27.36 10.75 -0.92
CA TRP A 278 -27.23 10.14 -2.23
C TRP A 278 -26.86 11.18 -3.29
N ASN A 279 -25.66 11.03 -3.87
CA ASN A 279 -25.27 11.85 -5.01
C ASN A 279 -25.98 11.38 -6.28
N VAL A 280 -26.40 12.34 -7.11
CA VAL A 280 -26.95 12.09 -8.46
C VAL A 280 -26.01 11.23 -9.32
N SER A 281 -24.69 11.42 -9.17
CA SER A 281 -23.67 10.61 -9.85
C SER A 281 -23.69 9.14 -9.44
N THR A 282 -24.07 8.84 -8.20
CA THR A 282 -24.24 7.46 -7.71
C THR A 282 -25.43 6.80 -8.40
N ILE A 283 -26.57 7.50 -8.49
CA ILE A 283 -27.76 6.99 -9.21
C ILE A 283 -27.44 6.77 -10.69
N ARG A 284 -26.77 7.73 -11.35
CA ARG A 284 -26.32 7.59 -12.73
C ARG A 284 -25.39 6.39 -12.89
N GLY A 285 -24.44 6.21 -11.98
CA GLY A 285 -23.53 5.07 -11.94
C GLY A 285 -24.28 3.74 -11.80
N ILE A 286 -25.36 3.69 -11.02
CA ILE A 286 -26.20 2.49 -10.90
C ILE A 286 -26.93 2.22 -12.21
N LEU A 287 -27.63 3.21 -12.77
CA LEU A 287 -28.41 3.05 -14.00
C LEU A 287 -27.55 2.67 -15.23
N THR A 288 -26.30 3.09 -15.28
CA THR A 288 -25.38 2.84 -16.42
C THR A 288 -24.55 1.56 -16.30
N ASN A 289 -24.56 0.90 -15.14
CA ASN A 289 -23.68 -0.23 -14.88
C ASN A 289 -24.27 -1.51 -15.50
N GLU A 290 -23.50 -2.14 -16.40
CA GLU A 290 -23.86 -3.38 -17.09
C GLU A 290 -24.00 -4.57 -16.12
N LYS A 291 -23.43 -4.48 -14.92
CA LYS A 291 -23.54 -5.56 -13.93
C LYS A 291 -24.97 -5.84 -13.50
N TYR A 292 -25.86 -4.86 -13.57
CA TYR A 292 -27.24 -5.07 -13.14
C TYR A 292 -28.05 -5.91 -14.13
N CYS A 293 -27.65 -5.98 -15.41
CA CYS A 293 -28.24 -6.90 -16.39
C CYS A 293 -27.51 -8.24 -16.51
N GLY A 294 -26.55 -8.52 -15.62
CA GLY A 294 -25.80 -9.78 -15.57
C GLY A 294 -24.49 -9.78 -16.36
N ASP A 295 -24.19 -8.71 -17.10
CA ASP A 295 -22.97 -8.60 -17.91
C ASP A 295 -21.80 -8.05 -17.09
N ALA A 296 -20.57 -8.23 -17.59
CA ALA A 296 -19.38 -7.66 -16.96
C ALA A 296 -18.40 -7.12 -18.00
N LEU A 297 -18.17 -5.81 -17.98
CA LEU A 297 -17.08 -5.18 -18.71
C LEU A 297 -15.89 -4.97 -17.77
N MET A 298 -14.81 -5.71 -18.04
CA MET A 298 -13.62 -5.80 -17.21
C MET A 298 -12.49 -4.95 -17.79
N GLN A 299 -11.49 -4.65 -16.94
CA GLN A 299 -10.34 -3.81 -17.30
C GLN A 299 -10.72 -2.37 -17.77
N LYS A 300 -11.76 -1.77 -17.18
CA LYS A 300 -12.11 -0.34 -17.41
C LYS A 300 -11.02 0.62 -16.93
N THR A 301 -10.19 0.18 -15.99
CA THR A 301 -9.06 0.92 -15.43
C THR A 301 -7.87 -0.01 -15.24
N TYR A 302 -6.66 0.55 -15.16
CA TYR A 302 -5.45 -0.20 -14.85
C TYR A 302 -4.46 0.63 -14.04
N THR A 303 -3.61 -0.04 -13.26
CA THR A 303 -2.52 0.60 -12.52
C THR A 303 -1.31 0.79 -13.43
N LYS A 304 -1.01 2.05 -13.77
CA LYS A 304 0.07 2.41 -14.70
C LYS A 304 1.45 2.14 -14.11
N ASP A 305 1.66 2.53 -12.86
CA ASP A 305 2.93 2.42 -12.17
C ASP A 305 2.77 1.62 -10.88
N TYR A 306 3.66 0.64 -10.69
CA TYR A 306 3.63 -0.26 -9.54
C TYR A 306 4.05 0.43 -8.25
N ARG A 307 4.74 1.58 -8.30
CA ARG A 307 5.16 2.34 -7.12
C ARG A 307 4.05 3.22 -6.59
N SER A 308 3.44 4.01 -7.47
CA SER A 308 2.36 4.92 -7.06
C SER A 308 1.03 4.21 -6.81
N HIS A 309 0.86 2.99 -7.32
CA HIS A 309 -0.40 2.21 -7.29
C HIS A 309 -1.62 2.96 -7.84
N LYS A 310 -1.43 4.07 -8.55
CA LYS A 310 -2.52 4.90 -9.07
C LYS A 310 -3.20 4.20 -10.26
N SER A 311 -4.49 3.97 -10.11
CA SER A 311 -5.35 3.44 -11.17
C SER A 311 -5.81 4.56 -12.10
N VAL A 312 -5.65 4.38 -13.41
CA VAL A 312 -6.09 5.31 -14.45
C VAL A 312 -7.12 4.64 -15.37
N LYS A 313 -7.92 5.43 -16.07
CA LYS A 313 -8.84 4.91 -17.10
C LYS A 313 -8.07 4.15 -18.17
N ASN A 314 -8.60 3.02 -18.62
CA ASN A 314 -7.95 2.21 -19.63
C ASN A 314 -8.12 2.81 -21.03
N ASP A 315 -6.98 3.07 -21.67
CA ASP A 315 -6.82 3.61 -23.03
C ASP A 315 -5.87 2.75 -23.90
N LYS A 316 -5.22 1.73 -23.32
CA LYS A 316 -4.08 1.04 -23.94
C LYS A 316 -4.17 -0.48 -23.90
N LEU A 317 -4.87 -1.05 -22.93
CA LEU A 317 -4.96 -2.49 -22.71
C LEU A 317 -6.29 -3.02 -23.23
N ASN A 318 -6.31 -4.30 -23.57
CA ASN A 318 -7.55 -4.98 -23.95
C ASN A 318 -8.58 -4.90 -22.80
N MET A 319 -9.81 -4.57 -23.17
CA MET A 319 -10.97 -4.72 -22.30
C MET A 319 -11.64 -6.06 -22.58
N TYR A 320 -12.21 -6.68 -21.56
CA TYR A 320 -12.83 -7.99 -21.67
C TYR A 320 -14.31 -7.85 -21.32
N PHE A 321 -15.18 -8.28 -22.23
CA PHE A 321 -16.62 -8.26 -22.02
C PHE A 321 -17.14 -9.69 -21.93
N LYS A 322 -17.94 -9.99 -20.91
CA LYS A 322 -18.62 -11.27 -20.78
C LYS A 322 -20.10 -11.05 -20.53
N GLU A 323 -20.92 -11.58 -21.43
CA GLU A 323 -22.36 -11.64 -21.26
C GLU A 323 -22.75 -12.70 -20.22
N ASN A 324 -23.83 -12.45 -19.49
CA ASN A 324 -24.37 -13.39 -18.49
C ASN A 324 -23.29 -13.90 -17.52
N HIS A 325 -22.38 -13.01 -17.12
CA HIS A 325 -21.29 -13.29 -16.20
C HIS A 325 -21.80 -13.74 -14.81
N HIS A 326 -22.95 -13.22 -14.38
CA HIS A 326 -23.57 -13.50 -13.08
C HIS A 326 -25.09 -13.31 -13.15
N ALA A 327 -25.79 -13.71 -12.09
CA ALA A 327 -27.24 -13.54 -11.99
C ALA A 327 -27.62 -12.04 -12.09
N ALA A 328 -28.53 -11.71 -12.98
CA ALA A 328 -28.99 -10.35 -13.20
C ALA A 328 -30.04 -9.95 -12.15
N ILE A 329 -29.95 -8.71 -11.64
CA ILE A 329 -31.00 -8.10 -10.81
C ILE A 329 -32.10 -7.51 -11.68
N ILE A 330 -31.72 -6.92 -12.82
CA ILE A 330 -32.60 -6.23 -13.75
C ILE A 330 -32.69 -7.02 -15.05
N PRO A 331 -33.90 -7.34 -15.55
CA PRO A 331 -34.06 -7.96 -16.86
C PRO A 331 -33.39 -7.14 -17.97
N ARG A 332 -32.78 -7.82 -18.94
CA ARG A 332 -32.01 -7.18 -20.03
C ARG A 332 -32.81 -6.12 -20.79
N GLU A 333 -34.07 -6.43 -21.11
CA GLU A 333 -34.98 -5.51 -21.80
C GLU A 333 -35.17 -4.20 -21.04
N LYS A 334 -35.41 -4.30 -19.72
CA LYS A 334 -35.57 -3.16 -18.82
C LYS A 334 -34.29 -2.32 -18.76
N TRP A 335 -33.12 -2.97 -18.70
CA TRP A 335 -31.84 -2.29 -18.71
C TRP A 335 -31.57 -1.53 -20.02
N LEU A 336 -31.85 -2.17 -21.17
CA LEU A 336 -31.71 -1.55 -22.50
C LEU A 336 -32.61 -0.33 -22.64
N ARG A 337 -33.86 -0.42 -22.18
CA ARG A 337 -34.80 0.70 -22.21
C ARG A 337 -34.29 1.89 -21.39
N VAL A 338 -33.70 1.65 -20.23
CA VAL A 338 -33.04 2.69 -19.43
C VAL A 338 -31.87 3.31 -20.19
N GLN A 339 -31.02 2.52 -20.87
CA GLN A 339 -29.91 3.07 -21.66
C GLN A 339 -30.39 3.97 -22.81
N GLU A 340 -31.48 3.60 -23.49
CA GLU A 340 -32.10 4.44 -24.52
C GLU A 340 -32.58 5.78 -23.93
N LEU A 341 -33.31 5.73 -22.82
CA LEU A 341 -33.80 6.94 -22.15
C LEU A 341 -32.65 7.83 -21.68
N LEU A 342 -31.56 7.27 -21.16
CA LEU A 342 -30.38 8.02 -20.74
C LEU A 342 -29.72 8.81 -21.88
N LYS A 343 -29.84 8.35 -23.14
CA LYS A 343 -29.31 9.06 -24.32
C LYS A 343 -30.21 10.20 -24.77
N VAL A 344 -31.52 10.00 -24.71
CA VAL A 344 -32.52 10.91 -25.30
C VAL A 344 -32.99 11.96 -24.29
N ARG A 345 -33.08 11.60 -23.01
CA ARG A 345 -33.70 12.43 -21.98
C ARG A 345 -32.74 13.52 -21.50
N ARG A 346 -33.09 14.78 -21.79
CA ARG A 346 -32.59 15.95 -21.05
C ARG A 346 -33.31 15.99 -19.71
N ASP A 347 -32.63 16.37 -18.61
CA ASP A 347 -33.13 16.39 -17.22
C ASP A 347 -34.32 17.37 -17.00
N VAL A 348 -35.41 17.18 -17.73
CA VAL A 348 -36.68 17.85 -17.53
C VAL A 348 -37.61 16.82 -16.90
N GLY A 349 -37.80 16.94 -15.58
CA GLY A 349 -38.62 16.02 -14.81
C GLY A 349 -40.09 16.10 -15.20
N ARG A 350 -40.77 14.95 -15.18
CA ARG A 350 -42.24 14.91 -15.07
C ARG A 350 -42.53 14.64 -13.61
N VAL A 351 -43.40 15.43 -12.99
CA VAL A 351 -43.82 15.24 -11.59
C VAL A 351 -44.39 13.82 -11.48
N THR A 352 -43.67 12.95 -10.78
CA THR A 352 -44.02 11.54 -10.60
C THR A 352 -44.04 11.25 -9.10
N THR A 353 -45.15 10.73 -8.60
CA THR A 353 -45.24 10.31 -7.20
C THR A 353 -44.51 8.98 -7.03
N LEU A 354 -43.37 9.01 -6.34
CA LEU A 354 -42.53 7.82 -6.13
C LEU A 354 -43.10 6.92 -5.03
N ARG A 355 -43.12 5.61 -5.30
CA ARG A 355 -43.57 4.59 -4.32
C ARG A 355 -42.60 4.50 -3.15
N LYS A 356 -43.09 4.18 -1.95
CA LYS A 356 -42.22 3.86 -0.81
C LYS A 356 -41.86 2.38 -0.83
N LEU A 357 -40.60 2.06 -0.53
CA LEU A 357 -40.17 0.69 -0.30
C LEU A 357 -40.87 0.16 0.96
N THR A 358 -41.42 -1.05 0.87
CA THR A 358 -42.21 -1.71 1.92
C THR A 358 -41.38 -2.03 3.16
N ASN A 359 -40.06 -2.15 3.02
CA ASN A 359 -39.15 -2.56 4.08
C ASN A 359 -38.35 -1.36 4.60
N ARG A 360 -38.81 -0.76 5.71
CA ARG A 360 -38.06 0.32 6.41
C ARG A 360 -36.79 -0.20 7.12
N PHE A 361 -36.67 -1.51 7.32
CA PHE A 361 -35.52 -2.15 7.94
C PHE A 361 -34.61 -2.77 6.87
N ILE A 362 -33.45 -2.17 6.63
CA ILE A 362 -32.44 -2.73 5.74
C ILE A 362 -31.53 -3.65 6.57
N VAL A 363 -31.72 -4.96 6.43
CA VAL A 363 -30.81 -5.95 6.99
C VAL A 363 -29.54 -5.96 6.16
N LYS A 364 -28.43 -5.51 6.76
CA LYS A 364 -27.14 -5.44 6.08
C LYS A 364 -26.32 -6.69 6.33
N ARG A 365 -26.00 -7.42 5.26
CA ARG A 365 -24.99 -8.47 5.27
C ARG A 365 -23.59 -7.88 5.20
N VAL A 366 -22.68 -8.38 6.02
CA VAL A 366 -21.28 -7.97 5.99
C VAL A 366 -20.62 -8.51 4.72
N LYS A 367 -20.09 -7.61 3.89
CA LYS A 367 -19.51 -7.96 2.58
C LYS A 367 -18.02 -8.28 2.62
N ASP A 368 -17.32 -7.95 3.70
CA ASP A 368 -15.85 -8.04 3.80
C ASP A 368 -15.36 -8.29 5.23
N GLY A 369 -14.12 -8.77 5.37
CA GLY A 369 -13.47 -9.06 6.66
C GLY A 369 -13.86 -10.39 7.29
N LEU A 370 -13.52 -10.56 8.59
CA LEU A 370 -13.71 -11.82 9.34
C LEU A 370 -15.18 -12.23 9.46
N PHE A 371 -16.08 -11.26 9.55
CA PHE A 371 -17.53 -11.49 9.69
C PHE A 371 -18.27 -11.51 8.35
N LYS A 372 -17.55 -11.69 7.23
CA LYS A 372 -18.17 -11.76 5.90
C LYS A 372 -19.26 -12.84 5.84
N GLY A 373 -20.43 -12.46 5.33
CA GLY A 373 -21.60 -13.33 5.21
C GLY A 373 -22.57 -13.27 6.39
N PHE A 374 -22.14 -12.76 7.55
CA PHE A 374 -22.99 -12.59 8.72
C PHE A 374 -23.89 -11.35 8.60
N PHE A 375 -25.03 -11.39 9.30
CA PHE A 375 -25.89 -10.24 9.50
C PHE A 375 -25.53 -9.54 10.81
N ILE A 376 -25.54 -8.21 10.82
CA ILE A 376 -25.28 -7.43 12.03
C ILE A 376 -26.61 -7.15 12.72
N LEU A 377 -26.70 -7.56 13.98
CA LEU A 377 -27.79 -7.19 14.89
C LEU A 377 -27.29 -6.09 15.84
N ASP A 378 -28.01 -4.97 15.92
CA ASP A 378 -27.67 -3.89 16.85
C ASP A 378 -28.29 -4.20 18.23
N SER A 379 -27.44 -4.21 19.27
CA SER A 379 -27.88 -4.48 20.63
C SER A 379 -28.79 -3.38 21.20
N ARG A 380 -28.83 -2.19 20.59
CA ARG A 380 -29.70 -1.09 21.01
C ARG A 380 -31.13 -1.20 20.49
N TRP A 381 -31.41 -2.14 19.59
CA TRP A 381 -32.75 -2.35 19.06
C TRP A 381 -33.72 -2.87 20.11
N THR A 382 -34.96 -2.38 20.04
CA THR A 382 -36.11 -2.83 20.82
C THR A 382 -36.46 -4.29 20.50
N ALA A 383 -37.23 -4.93 21.39
CA ALA A 383 -37.68 -6.31 21.17
C ALA A 383 -38.50 -6.48 19.89
N ASP A 384 -39.29 -5.47 19.51
CA ASP A 384 -40.09 -5.48 18.28
C ASP A 384 -39.23 -5.37 17.03
N GLU A 385 -38.24 -4.49 17.03
CA GLU A 385 -37.27 -4.34 15.94
C GLU A 385 -36.45 -5.62 15.74
N ARG A 386 -36.02 -6.27 16.83
CA ARG A 386 -35.33 -7.57 16.74
C ARG A 386 -36.22 -8.68 16.19
N ARG A 387 -37.50 -8.73 16.57
CA ARG A 387 -38.46 -9.70 16.01
C ARG A 387 -38.69 -9.48 14.53
N GLN A 388 -38.83 -8.22 14.10
CA GLN A 388 -38.93 -7.89 12.68
C GLN A 388 -37.67 -8.28 11.91
N PHE A 389 -36.49 -8.01 12.46
CA PHE A 389 -35.21 -8.41 11.89
C PHE A 389 -35.08 -9.93 11.72
N ILE A 390 -35.44 -10.72 12.73
CA ILE A 390 -35.40 -12.19 12.66
C ILE A 390 -36.38 -12.69 11.59
N LYS A 391 -37.62 -12.18 11.56
CA LYS A 391 -38.61 -12.53 10.54
C LYS A 391 -38.11 -12.24 9.12
N ILE A 392 -37.38 -11.13 8.95
CA ILE A 392 -36.73 -10.78 7.69
C ILE A 392 -35.65 -11.81 7.33
N ILE A 393 -34.76 -12.16 8.26
CA ILE A 393 -33.71 -13.16 8.04
C ILE A 393 -34.32 -14.52 7.66
N ASP A 394 -35.33 -14.98 8.38
CA ASP A 394 -35.99 -16.26 8.09
C ASP A 394 -36.61 -16.24 6.69
N SER A 395 -37.17 -15.11 6.26
CA SER A 395 -37.67 -14.95 4.88
C SER A 395 -36.55 -14.98 3.83
N ILE A 396 -35.35 -14.52 4.15
CA ILE A 396 -34.19 -14.59 3.24
C ILE A 396 -33.72 -16.03 3.12
N LEU A 397 -33.48 -16.70 4.24
CA LEU A 397 -32.96 -18.06 4.29
C LEU A 397 -33.93 -19.04 3.60
N ASN A 398 -35.23 -18.91 3.85
CA ASN A 398 -36.24 -19.76 3.21
C ASN A 398 -36.39 -19.50 1.68
N ASN A 399 -36.00 -18.32 1.19
CA ASN A 399 -35.98 -18.03 -0.26
C ASN A 399 -34.70 -18.54 -0.93
N ASP A 400 -33.58 -18.64 -0.19
CA ASP A 400 -32.34 -19.22 -0.69
C ASP A 400 -32.49 -20.74 -0.90
N ASP A 401 -33.21 -21.45 -0.02
CA ASP A 401 -33.47 -22.89 -0.16
C ASP A 401 -34.32 -23.24 -1.40
N LYS A 402 -35.27 -22.37 -1.78
CA LYS A 402 -36.14 -22.59 -2.96
C LYS A 402 -35.49 -22.28 -4.30
N LYS A 403 -34.30 -21.67 -4.33
CA LYS A 403 -33.54 -21.38 -5.56
C LYS A 403 -32.42 -22.39 -5.82
N GLY A 404 -32.27 -23.38 -4.94
CA GLY A 404 -31.27 -24.45 -5.04
C GLY A 404 -31.78 -25.76 -5.68
N GLU A 405 -33.08 -25.89 -5.92
CA GLU A 405 -33.70 -26.89 -6.80
C GLU A 405 -33.91 -26.29 -8.20
#